data_AF-A0A1G9LKW3-F1
#
_entry.id   AF-A0A1G9LKW3-F1
#
_cell.length_a   1.000
_cell.length_b   1.000
_cell.length_c   1.000
_cell.angle_alpha   90.00
_cell.angle_beta   90.00
_cell.angle_gamma   90.00
#
_symmetry.space_group_name_H-M   'P 1'
#
loop_
_entity.id
_entity.type
_entity.pdbx_description
1 polymer ?
#
loop_
_entity_poly.entity_id
_entity_poly.type
_entity_poly.pdbx_seq_one_letter_code
_entity_poly.pdbx_strand_id
1 'polypeptide(L)'
;MNISTTRKATAAGFFALAALGLAACSPPHQVDSGNKVDTATSQNPDSLAGSGQETQASATRSNVAQASSARAATSTAAAGAEQPTYTNCGKDQGTEPDRIVLACQDENDFVEEISWTEWTDSIASGTGTRVTVDPDRREEDIQIVLSNPQDVNGKMQFTTVTVDGISVNPESQY
;
A
#
# COMPACT_ATOMS: atom_id res chain seq x y z
N MET A 1 35.18 -40.25 34.89
CA MET A 1 34.48 -41.17 35.81
C MET A 1 33.79 -40.30 36.85
N ASN A 2 32.46 -40.36 36.90
CA ASN A 2 31.58 -39.52 37.73
C ASN A 2 31.79 -39.74 39.24
N ILE A 3 31.43 -38.75 40.07
CA ILE A 3 30.39 -38.88 41.12
C ILE A 3 30.02 -37.49 41.69
N SER A 4 28.71 -37.27 41.77
CA SER A 4 27.96 -36.13 42.28
C SER A 4 28.14 -35.87 43.77
N THR A 5 28.00 -34.62 44.24
CA THR A 5 27.03 -34.28 45.32
C THR A 5 26.76 -32.77 45.45
N THR A 6 25.48 -32.44 45.48
CA THR A 6 24.87 -31.14 45.72
C THR A 6 24.87 -30.79 47.22
N ARG A 7 25.08 -29.52 47.60
CA ARG A 7 24.52 -28.92 48.82
C ARG A 7 24.05 -27.48 48.56
N LYS A 8 22.83 -27.20 49.02
CA LYS A 8 22.09 -25.93 48.96
C LYS A 8 22.55 -24.96 50.07
N ALA A 9 22.20 -23.68 49.87
CA ALA A 9 22.02 -22.56 50.83
C ALA A 9 23.05 -21.43 50.61
N THR A 10 22.74 -20.13 50.58
CA THR A 10 21.49 -19.34 50.68
C THR A 10 21.86 -17.90 50.30
N ALA A 11 20.94 -17.21 49.60
CA ALA A 11 20.65 -15.76 49.60
C ALA A 11 21.77 -14.70 49.70
N ALA A 12 21.88 -13.87 48.65
CA ALA A 12 21.95 -12.40 48.63
C ALA A 12 22.39 -12.01 47.20
N GLY A 13 21.57 -11.49 46.29
CA GLY A 13 20.75 -10.30 46.42
C GLY A 13 21.54 -9.09 45.95
N PHE A 14 21.46 -8.72 44.66
CA PHE A 14 21.52 -7.34 44.14
C PHE A 14 20.94 -7.33 42.71
N PHE A 15 19.70 -6.86 42.58
CA PHE A 15 19.12 -6.48 41.30
C PHE A 15 19.72 -5.14 40.88
N ALA A 16 20.44 -5.09 39.76
CA ALA A 16 20.70 -3.85 39.06
C ALA A 16 19.84 -3.87 37.78
N LEU A 17 18.60 -3.41 37.91
CA LEU A 17 17.75 -3.06 36.78
C LEU A 17 18.37 -1.82 36.11
N ALA A 18 19.16 -2.04 35.06
CA ALA A 18 19.51 -0.97 34.13
C ALA A 18 18.25 -0.65 33.30
N ALA A 19 17.42 0.24 33.83
CA ALA A 19 16.39 0.89 33.03
C ALA A 19 17.11 1.84 32.07
N LEU A 20 17.32 1.40 30.82
CA LEU A 20 17.59 2.34 29.74
C LEU A 20 16.35 3.19 29.58
N GLY A 21 16.38 4.40 30.16
CA GLY A 21 15.44 5.44 29.82
C GLY A 21 15.65 5.77 28.35
N LEU A 22 14.75 5.27 27.49
CA LEU A 22 14.51 5.87 26.19
C LEU A 22 14.01 7.28 26.51
N ALA A 23 14.91 8.26 26.50
CA ALA A 23 14.53 9.65 26.39
C ALA A 23 13.67 9.72 25.13
N ALA A 24 12.36 9.74 25.33
CA ALA A 24 11.41 9.94 24.26
C ALA A 24 11.80 11.27 23.61
N CYS A 25 12.34 11.17 22.40
CA CYS A 25 12.68 12.30 21.58
C CYS A 25 11.36 12.96 21.17
N SER A 26 10.82 13.79 22.06
CA SER A 26 9.66 14.63 21.76
C SER A 26 10.19 15.78 20.91
N PRO A 27 9.72 15.94 19.67
CA PRO A 27 10.19 17.01 18.80
C PRO A 27 10.05 18.36 19.51
N PRO A 28 11.09 19.21 19.51
CA PRO A 28 10.93 20.56 20.02
C PRO A 28 9.77 21.22 19.27
N HIS A 29 8.89 21.90 20.01
CA HIS A 29 7.66 22.57 19.53
C HIS A 29 6.39 21.73 19.40
N GLN A 30 6.32 20.52 19.96
CA GLN A 30 5.01 19.88 20.12
C GLN A 30 4.20 20.59 21.23
N VAL A 31 3.07 21.18 20.86
CA VAL A 31 2.10 21.75 21.80
C VAL A 31 0.90 20.82 21.83
N ASP A 32 0.83 19.97 22.84
CA ASP A 32 -0.34 19.12 23.06
C ASP A 32 -1.57 19.99 23.35
N SER A 33 -2.65 19.78 22.60
CA SER A 33 -3.93 20.39 22.91
C SER A 33 -4.50 19.78 24.20
N GLY A 34 -4.83 20.63 25.17
CA GLY A 34 -5.51 20.23 26.41
C GLY A 34 -6.95 19.76 26.21
N ASN A 35 -7.53 20.00 25.03
CA ASN A 35 -8.85 19.52 24.67
C ASN A 35 -8.74 18.10 24.09
N LYS A 36 -9.10 17.10 24.90
CA LYS A 36 -9.27 15.73 24.44
C LYS A 36 -10.69 15.57 23.92
N VAL A 37 -10.84 15.19 22.66
CA VAL A 37 -12.15 14.83 22.09
C VAL A 37 -12.37 13.33 22.28
N ASP A 38 -13.43 12.97 23.00
CA ASP A 38 -13.84 11.57 23.18
C ASP A 38 -14.55 11.09 21.91
N THR A 39 -13.76 10.67 20.91
CA THR A 39 -14.30 10.08 19.65
C THR A 39 -14.56 8.57 19.79
N ALA A 40 -14.47 8.01 20.99
CA ALA A 40 -14.73 6.60 21.24
C ALA A 40 -16.24 6.32 21.30
N THR A 41 -16.88 6.20 20.15
CA THR A 41 -18.27 5.71 20.07
C THR A 41 -18.26 4.19 20.13
N SER A 42 -18.89 3.62 21.16
CA SER A 42 -19.11 2.17 21.24
C SER A 42 -20.02 1.74 20.09
N GLN A 43 -19.56 0.78 19.28
CA GLN A 43 -20.37 0.17 18.23
C GLN A 43 -21.27 -0.89 18.87
N ASN A 44 -22.58 -0.83 18.60
CA ASN A 44 -23.51 -1.87 19.03
C ASN A 44 -23.34 -3.09 18.10
N PRO A 45 -22.84 -4.24 18.59
CA PRO A 45 -22.62 -5.42 17.76
C PRO A 45 -23.92 -6.00 17.16
N ASP A 46 -25.08 -5.59 17.69
CA ASP A 46 -26.39 -6.06 17.24
C ASP A 46 -27.06 -5.12 16.23
N SER A 47 -26.39 -4.05 15.77
CA SER A 47 -26.98 -3.06 14.85
C SER A 47 -27.19 -3.56 13.42
N LEU A 48 -26.74 -4.78 13.10
CA LEU A 48 -26.97 -5.44 11.82
C LEU A 48 -28.22 -6.31 11.90
N ALA A 49 -29.10 -6.20 10.90
CA ALA A 49 -30.26 -7.08 10.77
C ALA A 49 -29.77 -8.52 10.49
N GLY A 50 -29.69 -9.34 11.54
CA GLY A 50 -29.22 -10.74 11.47
C GLY A 50 -28.57 -11.29 12.75
N SER A 51 -28.40 -10.48 13.79
CA SER A 51 -27.70 -10.82 15.06
C SER A 51 -28.43 -11.83 15.98
N GLY A 52 -29.59 -12.33 15.60
CA GLY A 52 -30.34 -13.32 16.38
C GLY A 52 -29.98 -14.76 16.03
N GLN A 53 -28.78 -15.23 16.38
CA GLN A 53 -28.49 -16.67 16.53
C GLN A 53 -27.26 -16.88 17.42
N GLU A 54 -27.55 -17.25 18.67
CA GLU A 54 -26.58 -17.65 19.68
C GLU A 54 -25.73 -18.82 19.20
N THR A 55 -24.42 -18.65 19.21
CA THR A 55 -23.50 -19.72 19.62
C THR A 55 -22.34 -19.07 20.36
N GLN A 56 -22.15 -19.45 21.62
CA GLN A 56 -21.00 -19.09 22.43
C GLN A 56 -19.71 -19.47 21.70
N ALA A 57 -18.95 -18.47 21.25
CA ALA A 57 -17.55 -18.65 20.93
C ALA A 57 -16.76 -17.69 21.82
N SER A 58 -16.09 -18.26 22.83
CA SER A 58 -15.04 -17.58 23.59
C SER A 58 -14.07 -16.93 22.62
N ALA A 59 -13.91 -15.61 22.69
CA ALA A 59 -12.91 -14.89 21.92
C ALA A 59 -11.52 -15.34 22.36
N THR A 60 -10.92 -16.26 21.60
CA THR A 60 -9.49 -16.55 21.67
C THR A 60 -8.76 -15.30 21.20
N ARG A 61 -7.74 -14.83 21.95
CA ARG A 61 -6.89 -13.73 21.51
C ARG A 61 -6.23 -14.12 20.18
N SER A 62 -6.74 -13.60 19.07
CA SER A 62 -6.17 -13.86 17.75
C SER A 62 -4.78 -13.23 17.66
N ASN A 63 -3.79 -14.11 17.74
CA ASN A 63 -2.42 -13.97 17.28
C ASN A 63 -2.35 -13.19 15.95
N VAL A 64 -1.41 -12.24 15.88
CA VAL A 64 -1.03 -11.40 14.72
C VAL A 64 -0.86 -12.15 13.38
N ALA A 65 -0.72 -13.47 13.43
CA ALA A 65 -0.74 -14.35 12.26
C ALA A 65 -2.05 -14.25 11.44
N GLN A 66 -3.19 -13.94 12.06
CA GLN A 66 -4.47 -13.84 11.35
C GLN A 66 -4.58 -12.55 10.51
N ALA A 67 -3.85 -11.48 10.89
CA ALA A 67 -3.71 -10.28 10.05
C ALA A 67 -2.86 -10.57 8.79
N SER A 68 -1.88 -11.46 8.88
CA SER A 68 -1.11 -11.93 7.73
C SER A 68 -1.95 -12.78 6.77
N SER A 69 -2.91 -13.55 7.29
CA SER A 69 -3.85 -14.33 6.48
C SER A 69 -4.92 -13.47 5.81
N ALA A 70 -5.29 -12.32 6.36
CA ALA A 70 -6.20 -11.36 5.72
C ALA A 70 -5.54 -10.67 4.51
N ARG A 71 -4.22 -10.40 4.56
CA ARG A 71 -3.46 -9.88 3.40
C ARG A 71 -3.33 -10.91 2.28
N ALA A 72 -3.28 -12.20 2.61
CA ALA A 72 -3.30 -13.28 1.63
C ALA A 72 -4.70 -13.53 1.02
N ALA A 73 -5.77 -13.09 1.68
CA ALA A 73 -7.15 -13.36 1.25
C ALA A 73 -7.76 -12.29 0.31
N THR A 74 -7.07 -11.16 0.06
CA THR A 74 -7.58 -10.13 -0.88
C THR A 74 -7.12 -10.38 -2.32
N SER A 75 -6.24 -11.36 -2.55
CA SER A 75 -5.79 -11.74 -3.90
C SER A 75 -6.69 -12.81 -4.52
N THR A 76 -7.99 -12.81 -4.22
CA THR A 76 -8.97 -13.43 -5.12
C THR A 76 -9.32 -12.34 -6.12
N ALA A 77 -8.55 -12.29 -7.21
CA ALA A 77 -8.95 -11.54 -8.40
C ALA A 77 -10.42 -11.87 -8.67
N ALA A 78 -11.26 -10.85 -8.74
CA ALA A 78 -12.62 -10.97 -9.23
C ALA A 78 -12.53 -11.42 -10.69
N ALA A 79 -12.45 -12.73 -10.91
CA ALA A 79 -12.50 -13.34 -12.22
C ALA A 79 -13.90 -13.07 -12.79
N GLY A 80 -14.02 -11.98 -13.54
CA GLY A 80 -15.28 -11.58 -14.19
C GLY A 80 -15.44 -10.07 -14.45
N ALA A 81 -14.63 -9.19 -13.85
CA ALA A 81 -14.62 -7.77 -14.23
C ALA A 81 -13.63 -7.55 -15.39
N GLU A 82 -14.06 -6.90 -16.47
CA GLU A 82 -13.14 -6.44 -17.52
C GLU A 82 -12.13 -5.47 -16.91
N GLN A 83 -10.84 -5.81 -16.96
CA GLN A 83 -9.79 -4.92 -16.49
C GLN A 83 -9.71 -3.70 -17.42
N PRO A 84 -9.63 -2.48 -16.86
CA PRO A 84 -9.44 -1.28 -17.65
C PRO A 84 -8.18 -1.40 -18.49
N THR A 85 -8.26 -0.96 -19.74
CA THR A 85 -7.09 -0.82 -20.62
C THR A 85 -6.52 0.59 -20.50
N TYR A 86 -5.39 0.84 -21.15
CA TYR A 86 -4.82 2.16 -21.25
C TYR A 86 -4.66 2.57 -22.72
N THR A 87 -5.10 3.78 -23.05
CA THR A 87 -4.85 4.42 -24.34
C THR A 87 -3.76 5.46 -24.16
N ASN A 88 -2.75 5.42 -25.01
CA ASN A 88 -1.62 6.35 -24.97
C ASN A 88 -1.43 7.01 -26.34
N CYS A 89 -1.56 8.34 -26.40
CA CYS A 89 -1.44 9.12 -27.63
C CYS A 89 -2.41 8.64 -28.72
N GLY A 90 -3.67 8.43 -28.33
CA GLY A 90 -4.75 7.93 -29.19
C GLY A 90 -4.64 6.45 -29.60
N LYS A 91 -3.65 5.69 -29.12
CA LYS A 91 -3.46 4.27 -29.42
C LYS A 91 -3.81 3.40 -28.22
N ASP A 92 -4.71 2.44 -28.42
CA ASP A 92 -5.05 1.42 -27.41
C ASP A 92 -3.82 0.54 -27.15
N GLN A 93 -3.29 0.60 -25.92
CA GLN A 93 -2.14 -0.20 -25.48
C GLN A 93 -2.57 -1.50 -24.79
N GLY A 94 -3.87 -1.71 -24.58
CA GLY A 94 -4.37 -2.85 -23.82
C GLY A 94 -3.98 -2.77 -22.34
N THR A 95 -3.58 -3.92 -21.78
CA THR A 95 -3.16 -4.07 -20.39
C THR A 95 -1.64 -4.19 -20.29
N GLU A 96 -1.06 -3.64 -19.24
CA GLU A 96 0.36 -3.77 -18.89
C GLU A 96 1.35 -3.41 -20.02
N PRO A 97 1.28 -2.19 -20.60
CA PRO A 97 2.25 -1.76 -21.60
C PRO A 97 3.66 -1.65 -21.00
N ASP A 98 4.67 -1.96 -21.79
CA ASP A 98 6.09 -1.83 -21.45
C ASP A 98 6.64 -0.41 -21.64
N ARG A 99 5.90 0.43 -22.38
CA ARG A 99 6.24 1.84 -22.62
C ARG A 99 5.01 2.74 -22.61
N ILE A 100 5.14 3.91 -21.97
CA ILE A 100 4.12 4.97 -21.93
C ILE A 100 4.75 6.30 -22.31
N VAL A 101 4.24 6.95 -23.35
CA VAL A 101 4.60 8.32 -23.72
C VAL A 101 3.91 9.31 -22.78
N LEU A 102 4.69 10.23 -22.22
CA LEU A 102 4.23 11.28 -21.30
C LEU A 102 3.99 12.62 -22.00
N ALA A 103 4.55 12.83 -23.19
CA ALA A 103 4.32 13.99 -24.05
C ALA A 103 3.97 13.54 -25.48
N CYS A 104 2.68 13.49 -25.83
CA CYS A 104 2.24 12.90 -27.10
C CYS A 104 2.54 13.75 -28.34
N GLN A 105 2.85 15.03 -28.18
CA GLN A 105 3.10 15.94 -29.30
C GLN A 105 4.41 15.62 -30.02
N ASP A 106 5.48 15.35 -29.27
CA ASP A 106 6.85 15.17 -29.77
C ASP A 106 7.47 13.83 -29.37
N GLU A 107 6.82 13.08 -28.49
CA GLU A 107 7.26 11.78 -27.95
C GLU A 107 8.66 11.85 -27.29
N ASN A 108 9.09 13.03 -26.81
CA ASN A 108 10.42 13.25 -26.25
C ASN A 108 10.54 12.89 -24.76
N ASP A 109 9.42 12.61 -24.10
CA ASP A 109 9.33 12.25 -22.69
C ASP A 109 8.43 11.03 -22.56
N PHE A 110 8.97 9.94 -22.01
CA PHE A 110 8.30 8.66 -21.91
C PHE A 110 8.89 7.82 -20.77
N VAL A 111 8.11 6.85 -20.30
CA VAL A 111 8.57 5.79 -19.42
C VAL A 111 8.71 4.52 -20.25
N GLU A 112 9.85 3.86 -20.17
CA GLU A 112 10.11 2.55 -20.77
C GLU A 112 10.49 1.52 -19.71
N GLU A 113 10.60 0.25 -20.12
CA GLU A 113 10.97 -0.88 -19.25
C GLU A 113 10.04 -1.02 -18.03
N ILE A 114 8.74 -0.78 -18.24
CA ILE A 114 7.75 -0.77 -17.16
C ILE A 114 7.52 -2.19 -16.64
N SER A 115 7.72 -2.39 -15.33
CA SER A 115 7.35 -3.59 -14.59
C SER A 115 6.12 -3.30 -13.72
N TRP A 116 5.00 -3.90 -14.09
CA TRP A 116 3.75 -3.77 -13.34
C TRP A 116 3.76 -4.66 -12.11
N THR A 117 3.42 -4.07 -10.96
CA THR A 117 3.24 -4.78 -9.69
C THR A 117 1.76 -5.10 -9.45
N GLU A 118 0.87 -4.24 -9.92
CA GLU A 118 -0.57 -4.37 -9.74
C GLU A 118 -1.30 -3.90 -10.99
N TRP A 119 -2.32 -4.65 -11.40
CA TRP A 119 -3.29 -4.25 -12.43
C TRP A 119 -4.69 -4.75 -12.04
N THR A 120 -5.55 -3.84 -11.62
CA THR A 120 -6.89 -4.13 -11.10
C THR A 120 -7.96 -3.36 -11.88
N ASP A 121 -9.22 -3.47 -11.44
CA ASP A 121 -10.33 -2.71 -12.02
C ASP A 121 -10.31 -1.20 -11.71
N SER A 122 -9.48 -0.78 -10.76
CA SER A 122 -9.48 0.56 -10.17
C SER A 122 -8.13 1.26 -10.26
N ILE A 123 -7.05 0.49 -10.24
CA ILE A 123 -5.68 1.01 -10.29
C ILE A 123 -4.75 0.03 -11.00
N ALA A 124 -3.77 0.57 -11.72
CA ALA A 124 -2.57 -0.16 -12.10
C ALA A 124 -1.34 0.59 -11.59
N SER A 125 -0.36 -0.13 -11.04
CA SER A 125 0.88 0.45 -10.53
C SER A 125 2.09 -0.37 -10.94
N GLY A 126 3.17 0.32 -11.26
CA GLY A 126 4.43 -0.27 -11.68
C GLY A 126 5.60 0.68 -11.50
N THR A 127 6.76 0.23 -11.93
CA THR A 127 8.01 1.02 -11.94
C THR A 127 8.66 0.93 -13.30
N GLY A 128 9.37 1.96 -13.74
CA GLY A 128 10.11 1.93 -15.00
C GLY A 128 11.24 2.95 -15.03
N THR A 129 11.72 3.22 -16.25
CA THR A 129 12.77 4.22 -16.52
C THR A 129 12.16 5.36 -17.31
N ARG A 130 12.15 6.58 -16.75
CA ARG A 130 11.76 7.78 -17.49
C ARG A 130 12.93 8.26 -18.34
N VAL A 131 12.65 8.56 -19.60
CA VAL A 131 13.61 9.05 -20.58
C VAL A 131 13.09 10.37 -21.13
N THR A 132 13.89 11.42 -20.98
CA THR A 132 13.70 12.70 -21.67
C THR A 132 14.81 12.84 -22.71
N VAL A 133 14.48 13.12 -23.97
CA VAL A 133 15.45 13.15 -25.08
C VAL A 133 16.25 14.46 -25.12
N ASP A 134 15.65 15.59 -24.75
CA ASP A 134 16.32 16.90 -24.75
C ASP A 134 15.91 17.76 -23.54
N PRO A 135 16.81 17.97 -22.55
CA PRO A 135 18.13 17.35 -22.45
C PRO A 135 18.01 15.84 -22.20
N ASP A 136 18.98 15.07 -22.70
CA ASP A 136 19.07 13.63 -22.45
C ASP A 136 19.16 13.36 -20.94
N ARG A 137 18.12 12.72 -20.40
CA ARG A 137 18.00 12.35 -18.98
C ARG A 137 17.32 11.00 -18.87
N ARG A 138 17.85 10.18 -17.97
CA ARG A 138 17.28 8.88 -17.60
C ARG A 138 17.14 8.82 -16.09
N GLU A 139 15.92 8.55 -15.64
CA GLU A 139 15.55 8.42 -14.23
C GLU A 139 14.98 7.02 -14.03
N GLU A 140 15.70 6.17 -13.31
CA GLU A 140 15.30 4.79 -13.01
C GLU A 140 14.40 4.74 -11.76
N ASP A 141 13.71 3.62 -11.57
CA ASP A 141 12.85 3.35 -10.41
C ASP A 141 11.70 4.37 -10.20
N ILE A 142 11.28 5.04 -11.28
CA ILE A 142 10.14 5.97 -11.22
C ILE A 142 8.85 5.18 -11.04
N GLN A 143 7.98 5.64 -10.15
CA GLN A 143 6.69 5.01 -9.94
C GLN A 143 5.69 5.51 -10.98
N ILE A 144 5.02 4.59 -11.66
CA ILE A 144 3.90 4.89 -12.54
C ILE A 144 2.60 4.33 -11.97
N VAL A 145 1.56 5.16 -11.96
CA VAL A 145 0.22 4.79 -11.52
C VAL A 145 -0.80 5.22 -12.56
N LEU A 146 -1.60 4.26 -13.03
CA LEU A 146 -2.78 4.48 -13.84
C LEU A 146 -4.02 4.34 -12.95
N SER A 147 -4.93 5.30 -13.04
CA SER A 147 -6.11 5.35 -12.19
C SER A 147 -7.28 6.04 -12.89
N ASN A 148 -8.37 6.23 -12.16
CA ASN A 148 -9.61 6.81 -12.65
C ASN A 148 -10.15 6.04 -13.88
N PRO A 149 -10.54 4.78 -13.69
CA PRO A 149 -11.15 3.99 -14.76
C PRO A 149 -12.50 4.61 -15.17
N GLN A 150 -12.70 4.81 -16.48
CA GLN A 150 -13.91 5.39 -17.05
C GLN A 150 -14.38 4.54 -18.22
N ASP A 151 -15.69 4.47 -18.44
CA ASP A 151 -16.24 3.90 -19.67
C ASP A 151 -16.04 4.87 -20.83
N VAL A 152 -15.21 4.49 -21.78
CA VAL A 152 -14.93 5.23 -23.02
C VAL A 152 -15.30 4.35 -24.19
N ASN A 153 -16.45 4.64 -24.82
CA ASN A 153 -17.01 3.87 -25.93
C ASN A 153 -17.31 2.39 -25.59
N GLY A 154 -17.80 2.11 -24.38
CA GLY A 154 -18.11 0.75 -23.93
C GLY A 154 -16.89 -0.07 -23.53
N LYS A 155 -15.74 0.59 -23.31
CA LYS A 155 -14.51 -0.02 -22.79
C LYS A 155 -14.08 0.72 -21.54
N MET A 156 -13.78 -0.01 -20.47
CA MET A 156 -13.14 0.57 -19.28
C MET A 156 -11.71 0.98 -19.63
N GLN A 157 -11.35 2.24 -19.37
CA GLN A 157 -10.02 2.77 -19.63
C GLN A 157 -9.53 3.60 -18.45
N PHE A 158 -8.26 3.44 -18.07
CA PHE A 158 -7.62 4.38 -17.16
C PHE A 158 -7.42 5.72 -17.87
N THR A 159 -7.85 6.80 -17.22
CA THR A 159 -7.82 8.15 -17.81
C THR A 159 -6.86 9.09 -17.09
N THR A 160 -6.28 8.66 -15.97
CA THR A 160 -5.30 9.43 -15.21
C THR A 160 -4.01 8.67 -15.13
N VAL A 161 -2.91 9.30 -15.56
CA VAL A 161 -1.54 8.83 -15.36
C VAL A 161 -0.84 9.71 -14.34
N THR A 162 -0.11 9.08 -13.44
CA THR A 162 0.69 9.73 -12.40
C THR A 162 2.09 9.13 -12.43
N VAL A 163 3.11 10.00 -12.41
CA VAL A 163 4.52 9.63 -12.36
C VAL A 163 5.12 10.26 -11.10
N ASP A 164 5.68 9.43 -10.21
CA ASP A 164 6.21 9.84 -8.90
C ASP A 164 5.24 10.70 -8.07
N GLY A 165 3.95 10.35 -8.11
CA GLY A 165 2.88 11.09 -7.42
C GLY A 165 2.44 12.38 -8.12
N ILE A 166 3.05 12.75 -9.25
CA ILE A 166 2.68 13.91 -10.05
C ILE A 166 1.77 13.48 -11.19
N SER A 167 0.54 14.01 -11.24
CA SER A 167 -0.35 13.73 -12.36
C SER A 167 0.18 14.37 -13.65
N VAL A 168 0.23 13.57 -14.70
CA VAL A 168 0.65 13.97 -16.04
C VAL A 168 -0.55 13.88 -16.97
N ASN A 169 -0.68 14.81 -17.91
CA ASN A 169 -1.68 14.72 -18.98
C ASN A 169 -0.94 14.66 -20.34
N PRO A 170 -0.68 13.44 -20.87
CA PRO A 170 0.05 13.27 -22.12
C PRO A 170 -0.62 13.95 -23.32
N GLU A 171 -1.95 14.09 -23.27
CA GLU A 171 -2.78 14.63 -24.35
C GLU A 171 -2.91 16.17 -24.28
N SER A 172 -2.41 16.82 -23.21
CA SER A 172 -2.60 18.28 -23.00
C SER A 172 -1.90 19.18 -24.01
N GLN A 173 -1.01 18.64 -24.83
CA GLN A 173 -0.17 19.40 -25.77
C GLN A 173 -0.59 19.19 -27.24
N TYR A 174 -1.84 18.80 -27.50
CA TYR A 174 -2.41 18.71 -28.86
C TYR A 174 -3.02 20.04 -29.35
#